data_AF-A0A1B8HQE5-F1
#
_entry.id   AF-A0A1B8HQE5-F1
#
_cell.length_a   1.000
_cell.length_b   1.000
_cell.length_c   1.000
_cell.angle_alpha   90.00
_cell.angle_beta   90.00
_cell.angle_gamma   90.00
#
_symmetry.space_group_name_H-M   'P 1'
#
loop_
_entity.id
_entity.type
_entity.pdbx_description
1 polymer ?
#
loop_
_entity_poly.entity_id
_entity_poly.type
_entity_poly.pdbx_seq_one_letter_code
_entity_poly.pdbx_strand_id
1 'polypeptide(L)'
;MSTAAKVMIGVCGVLLLGLLLMLNLYGGLKDNYQLLSTQFIEQVAINKDYKSRIQSLHELDTMYTQELTNAKTEIDSLRDAVKSGAKRVYIKAECPRTGTDTAAGMDDGRPATLARDAEQDYFHLRKQLETLEKQYLGLRDYVITECQK
;
A
#
# COMPACT_ATOMS: atom_id res chain seq x y z
N MET A 1 -33.89 -69.20 38.20
CA MET A 1 -33.32 -67.88 38.58
C MET A 1 -34.17 -67.27 39.69
N SER A 2 -33.57 -66.87 40.81
CA SER A 2 -34.30 -66.18 41.89
C SER A 2 -34.77 -64.79 41.45
N THR A 3 -35.81 -64.26 42.09
CA THR A 3 -36.33 -62.91 41.87
C THR A 3 -35.24 -61.85 42.07
N ALA A 4 -34.37 -62.03 43.06
CA ALA A 4 -33.22 -61.15 43.32
C ALA A 4 -32.23 -61.06 42.14
N ALA A 5 -31.94 -62.17 41.46
CA ALA A 5 -31.04 -62.19 40.30
C ALA A 5 -31.60 -61.38 39.12
N LYS A 6 -32.93 -61.41 38.90
CA LYS A 6 -33.59 -60.63 37.85
C LYS A 6 -33.53 -59.13 38.12
N VAL A 7 -33.68 -58.71 39.38
CA VAL A 7 -33.59 -57.29 39.78
C VAL A 7 -32.16 -56.75 39.61
N MET A 8 -31.15 -57.52 40.01
CA MET A 8 -29.74 -57.12 39.89
C MET A 8 -29.30 -56.91 38.43
N ILE A 9 -29.72 -57.80 37.53
CA ILE A 9 -29.43 -57.67 36.09
C ILE A 9 -30.03 -56.38 35.52
N GLY A 10 -31.26 -56.03 35.92
CA GLY A 10 -31.91 -54.79 35.49
C GLY A 10 -31.14 -53.53 35.94
N VAL A 11 -30.72 -53.48 37.21
CA VAL A 11 -29.95 -52.35 37.75
C VAL A 11 -28.60 -52.21 37.05
N CYS A 12 -27.88 -53.32 36.82
CA CYS A 12 -26.62 -53.30 36.08
C CYS A 12 -26.82 -52.82 34.63
N GLY A 13 -27.90 -53.24 33.97
CA GLY A 13 -28.22 -52.77 32.61
C GLY A 13 -28.41 -51.25 32.54
N VAL A 14 -29.16 -50.67 33.49
CA VAL A 14 -29.39 -49.22 33.56
C VAL A 14 -28.10 -48.46 33.85
N LEU A 15 -27.26 -48.94 34.76
CA LEU A 15 -25.98 -48.31 35.08
C LEU A 15 -25.01 -48.33 33.90
N LEU A 16 -24.91 -49.45 33.19
CA LEU A 16 -24.06 -49.57 32.00
C LEU A 16 -24.54 -48.66 30.87
N LEU A 17 -25.86 -48.57 30.67
CA LEU A 17 -26.45 -47.72 29.64
C LEU A 17 -26.27 -46.24 29.97
N GLY A 18 -26.44 -45.85 31.24
CA GLY A 18 -26.14 -44.50 31.72
C GLY A 18 -24.68 -44.12 31.53
N LEU A 19 -23.75 -45.03 31.84
CA LEU A 19 -22.31 -44.80 31.68
C LEU A 19 -21.92 -44.66 30.20
N LEU A 20 -22.51 -45.47 29.31
CA LEU A 20 -22.34 -45.34 27.86
C LEU A 20 -22.80 -43.99 27.32
N LEU A 21 -23.97 -43.49 27.76
CA LEU A 21 -24.47 -42.18 27.36
C LEU A 21 -23.54 -41.06 27.84
N MET A 22 -23.05 -41.14 29.08
CA MET A 22 -22.13 -40.15 29.64
C MET A 22 -20.79 -40.10 28.90
N LEU A 23 -20.23 -41.25 28.52
CA LEU A 23 -18.99 -41.30 27.75
C LEU A 23 -19.15 -40.71 26.34
N ASN A 24 -20.29 -40.99 25.68
CA ASN A 24 -20.58 -40.45 24.36
C ASN A 24 -20.73 -38.91 24.40
N LEU A 25 -21.49 -38.39 25.37
CA LEU A 25 -21.66 -36.95 25.56
C LEU A 25 -20.34 -36.24 25.90
N TYR A 26 -19.52 -36.85 26.77
CA TYR A 26 -18.21 -36.31 27.11
C TYR A 26 -17.26 -36.28 25.90
N GLY A 27 -17.28 -37.33 25.07
CA GLY A 27 -16.55 -37.36 23.80
C GLY A 27 -16.96 -36.21 22.88
N GLY A 28 -18.27 -36.05 22.63
CA GLY A 28 -18.77 -34.97 21.79
C GLY A 28 -18.42 -33.57 22.32
N LEU A 29 -18.48 -33.35 23.65
CA LEU A 29 -18.07 -32.08 24.25
C LEU A 29 -16.57 -31.82 24.07
N LYS A 30 -15.74 -32.84 24.24
CA LYS A 30 -14.29 -32.76 24.05
C LYS A 30 -13.93 -32.44 22.60
N ASP A 31 -14.59 -33.10 21.64
CA ASP A 31 -14.40 -32.89 20.21
C ASP A 31 -14.79 -31.46 19.81
N ASN A 32 -15.92 -30.95 20.33
CA ASN A 32 -16.35 -29.58 20.11
C ASN A 32 -15.35 -28.55 20.68
N TYR A 33 -14.82 -28.79 21.87
CA TYR A 33 -13.79 -27.92 22.47
C TYR A 33 -12.50 -27.91 21.63
N GLN A 34 -12.05 -29.08 21.19
CA GLN A 34 -10.87 -29.20 20.33
C GLN A 34 -11.10 -28.48 18.99
N LEU A 35 -12.24 -28.69 18.35
CA LEU A 35 -12.62 -28.02 17.12
C LEU A 35 -12.62 -26.49 17.29
N LEU A 36 -13.24 -25.99 18.36
CA LEU A 36 -13.28 -24.55 18.64
C LEU A 36 -11.88 -23.99 18.91
N SER A 37 -11.03 -24.73 19.65
CA SER A 37 -9.65 -24.34 19.93
C SER A 37 -8.81 -24.28 18.65
N THR A 38 -8.94 -25.27 17.76
CA THR A 38 -8.25 -25.28 16.47
C THR A 38 -8.71 -24.13 15.58
N GLN A 39 -10.02 -23.91 15.44
CA GLN A 39 -10.55 -22.79 14.66
C GLN A 39 -10.09 -21.44 15.21
N PHE A 40 -10.04 -21.28 16.53
CA PHE A 40 -9.52 -20.06 17.14
C PHE A 40 -8.05 -19.83 16.80
N ILE A 41 -7.21 -20.87 16.90
CA ILE A 41 -5.78 -20.77 16.55
C ILE A 41 -5.59 -20.42 15.07
N GLU A 42 -6.38 -21.03 14.18
CA GLU A 42 -6.38 -20.74 12.75
C GLU A 42 -6.77 -19.27 12.47
N GLN A 43 -7.84 -18.78 13.10
CA GLN A 43 -8.28 -17.39 12.97
C GLN A 43 -7.22 -16.40 13.49
N VAL A 44 -6.54 -16.72 14.59
CA VAL A 44 -5.45 -15.89 15.12
C VAL A 44 -4.28 -15.85 14.12
N ALA A 45 -3.92 -16.98 13.51
CA ALA A 45 -2.87 -17.03 12.50
C ALA A 45 -3.24 -16.20 11.25
N ILE A 46 -4.46 -16.35 10.75
CA ILE A 46 -4.98 -15.58 9.62
C ILE A 46 -4.99 -14.08 9.93
N ASN A 47 -5.49 -13.68 11.11
CA ASN A 47 -5.53 -12.27 11.51
C ASN A 47 -4.12 -11.66 11.62
N LYS A 48 -3.16 -12.44 12.13
CA LYS A 48 -1.76 -12.02 12.23
C LYS A 48 -1.15 -11.80 10.83
N ASP A 49 -1.42 -12.70 9.89
CA ASP A 49 -0.98 -12.54 8.50
C ASP A 49 -1.57 -11.27 7.86
N TYR A 50 -2.90 -11.08 7.95
CA TYR A 50 -3.56 -9.87 7.46
C TYR A 50 -2.98 -8.59 8.07
N LYS A 51 -2.72 -8.59 9.37
CA LYS A 51 -2.11 -7.43 10.04
C LYS A 51 -0.73 -7.13 9.49
N SER A 52 0.09 -8.16 9.26
CA SER A 52 1.43 -7.99 8.67
C SER A 52 1.36 -7.43 7.26
N ARG A 53 0.43 -7.92 6.43
CA ARG A 53 0.22 -7.44 5.05
C ARG A 53 -0.23 -5.98 5.02
N ILE A 54 -1.24 -5.64 5.82
CA ILE A 54 -1.74 -4.26 5.93
C ILE A 54 -0.62 -3.31 6.38
N GLN A 55 0.19 -3.72 7.35
CA GLN A 55 1.31 -2.90 7.82
C GLN A 55 2.34 -2.67 6.70
N SER A 56 2.75 -3.72 5.99
CA SER A 56 3.68 -3.61 4.86
C SER A 56 3.16 -2.68 3.77
N LEU A 57 1.86 -2.77 3.45
CA LEU A 57 1.23 -1.90 2.48
C LEU A 57 1.14 -0.45 2.95
N HIS A 58 0.86 -0.23 4.23
CA HIS A 58 0.83 1.10 4.81
C HIS A 58 2.20 1.78 4.82
N GLU A 59 3.27 1.02 5.09
CA GLU A 59 4.65 1.50 5.00
C GLU A 59 4.99 1.93 3.55
N LEU A 60 4.59 1.13 2.57
CA LEU A 60 4.78 1.45 1.15
C LEU A 60 4.03 2.73 0.73
N ASP A 61 2.76 2.85 1.11
CA ASP A 61 1.92 4.02 0.84
C ASP A 61 2.50 5.30 1.48
N THR A 62 2.94 5.18 2.74
CA THR A 62 3.56 6.28 3.48
C THR A 62 4.84 6.75 2.80
N MET A 63 5.70 5.81 2.38
CA MET A 63 6.95 6.12 1.69
C MET A 63 6.70 6.92 0.41
N TYR A 64 5.86 6.39 -0.50
CA TYR A 64 5.60 7.05 -1.77
C TYR A 64 4.82 8.36 -1.63
N THR A 65 3.92 8.46 -0.67
CA THR A 65 3.21 9.71 -0.36
C THR A 65 4.17 10.78 0.16
N GLN A 66 5.10 10.41 1.04
CA GLN A 66 6.11 11.34 1.56
C GLN A 66 7.06 11.80 0.45
N GLU A 67 7.57 10.89 -0.38
CA GLU A 67 8.43 11.24 -1.50
C GLU A 67 7.72 12.16 -2.50
N LEU A 68 6.46 11.88 -2.83
CA LEU A 68 5.67 12.73 -3.72
C LEU A 68 5.45 14.12 -3.13
N THR A 69 5.17 14.19 -1.83
CA THR A 69 4.97 15.47 -1.13
C THR A 69 6.26 16.29 -1.14
N ASN A 70 7.39 15.66 -0.81
CA ASN A 70 8.70 16.32 -0.82
C ASN A 70 9.04 16.85 -2.23
N ALA A 71 8.86 16.05 -3.27
CA ALA A 71 9.11 16.46 -4.66
C ALA A 71 8.21 17.61 -5.09
N LYS A 72 6.92 17.57 -4.73
CA LYS A 72 5.97 18.67 -5.00
C LYS A 72 6.38 19.96 -4.30
N THR A 73 6.82 19.89 -3.04
CA THR A 73 7.31 21.04 -2.28
C THR A 73 8.57 21.63 -2.92
N GLU A 74 9.51 20.81 -3.37
CA GLU A 74 10.70 21.28 -4.08
C GLU A 74 10.34 21.98 -5.39
N ILE A 75 9.44 21.39 -6.18
CA ILE A 75 8.95 21.99 -7.43
C ILE A 75 8.26 23.33 -7.17
N ASP A 76 7.43 23.42 -6.13
CA ASP A 76 6.76 24.66 -5.76
C ASP A 76 7.77 25.74 -5.31
N SER A 77 8.80 25.36 -4.54
CA SER A 77 9.90 26.25 -4.17
C SER A 77 10.67 26.77 -5.39
N LEU A 78 10.97 25.91 -6.36
CA LEU A 78 11.64 26.30 -7.60
C LEU A 78 10.77 27.24 -8.43
N ARG A 79 9.46 26.96 -8.55
CA ARG A 79 8.51 27.83 -9.23
C ARG A 79 8.48 29.21 -8.61
N ASP A 80 8.43 29.29 -7.28
CA ASP A 80 8.35 30.57 -6.56
C ASP A 80 9.67 31.36 -6.69
N ALA A 81 10.82 30.68 -6.72
CA ALA A 81 12.12 31.29 -6.99
C ALA A 81 12.26 31.83 -8.43
N VAL A 82 11.66 31.14 -9.41
CA VAL A 82 11.61 31.63 -10.80
C VAL A 82 10.67 32.83 -10.90
N LYS A 83 9.48 32.75 -10.29
CA LYS A 83 8.49 33.83 -10.27
C LYS A 83 9.02 35.11 -9.62
N SER A 84 9.86 35.01 -8.59
CA SER A 84 10.51 36.15 -7.93
C SER A 84 11.73 36.69 -8.68
N GLY A 85 12.16 36.02 -9.75
CA GLY A 85 13.38 36.36 -10.50
C GLY A 85 14.69 35.94 -9.82
N ALA A 86 14.63 35.26 -8.66
CA ALA A 86 15.80 34.74 -7.96
C ALA A 86 16.48 33.58 -8.71
N LYS A 87 15.71 32.83 -9.51
CA LYS A 87 16.19 31.77 -10.42
C LYS A 87 15.60 31.96 -11.82
N ARG A 88 16.16 31.25 -12.80
CA ARG A 88 15.70 31.24 -14.19
C ARG A 88 15.63 29.83 -14.74
N VAL A 89 14.65 29.57 -15.61
CA VAL A 89 14.58 28.35 -16.43
C VAL A 89 15.41 28.60 -17.69
N TYR A 90 16.34 27.70 -17.98
CA TYR A 90 17.16 27.76 -19.18
C TYR A 90 16.72 26.68 -20.17
N ILE A 91 16.54 27.08 -21.42
CA ILE A 91 16.33 26.15 -22.52
C ILE A 91 17.60 26.10 -23.37
N LYS A 92 17.91 24.91 -23.91
CA LYS A 92 18.93 24.79 -24.94
C LYS A 92 18.33 25.31 -26.25
N ALA A 93 18.75 26.48 -26.68
CA ALA A 93 18.34 27.08 -27.95
C ALA A 93 19.56 27.18 -28.89
N GLU A 94 19.34 26.88 -30.18
CA GLU A 94 20.31 27.10 -31.25
C GLU A 94 19.71 28.10 -32.24
N CYS A 95 20.38 29.24 -32.43
CA CYS A 95 19.95 30.26 -33.38
C CYS A 95 20.62 30.00 -34.74
N PRO A 96 19.87 29.74 -35.83
CA PRO A 96 20.46 29.58 -37.15
C PRO A 96 21.11 30.89 -37.59
N ARG A 97 22.33 30.81 -38.13
CA ARG A 97 23.07 31.98 -38.64
C ARG A 97 22.46 32.41 -39.98
N THR A 98 21.80 33.56 -40.00
CA THR A 98 21.41 34.23 -41.26
C THR A 98 22.66 34.85 -41.92
N GLY A 99 22.67 34.91 -43.26
CA GLY A 99 23.85 35.15 -44.11
C GLY A 99 24.59 36.49 -43.91
N THR A 100 25.67 36.67 -44.67
CA THR A 100 26.66 37.77 -44.58
C THR A 100 26.07 39.16 -44.86
N ASP A 101 26.41 40.11 -43.98
CA ASP A 101 26.30 41.58 -44.03
C ASP A 101 24.89 42.19 -43.91
N THR A 102 24.58 43.09 -42.97
CA THR A 102 25.14 44.45 -42.84
C THR A 102 24.81 45.09 -41.47
N ALA A 103 25.67 46.03 -41.05
CA ALA A 103 25.56 47.01 -39.95
C ALA A 103 25.71 46.50 -38.49
N ALA A 104 26.89 46.77 -37.92
CA ALA A 104 27.15 46.70 -36.49
C ALA A 104 26.47 47.88 -35.75
N GLY A 105 25.19 47.72 -35.44
CA GLY A 105 24.50 48.48 -34.40
C GLY A 105 24.05 47.50 -33.33
N MET A 106 24.71 47.47 -32.18
CA MET A 106 24.21 46.72 -31.03
C MET A 106 22.94 47.43 -30.54
N ASP A 107 21.78 46.88 -30.88
CA ASP A 107 20.53 47.26 -30.25
C ASP A 107 20.58 46.79 -28.79
N ASP A 108 20.32 47.70 -27.84
CA ASP A 108 20.11 47.39 -26.42
C ASP A 108 18.71 46.76 -26.25
N GLY A 109 18.47 45.69 -27.03
CA GLY A 109 17.26 44.89 -26.97
C GLY A 109 17.17 44.18 -25.64
N ARG A 110 15.95 44.09 -25.09
CA ARG A 110 15.71 43.29 -23.88
C ARG A 110 16.24 41.87 -24.11
N PRO A 111 16.92 41.26 -23.10
CA PRO A 111 17.35 39.87 -23.20
C PRO A 111 16.17 38.98 -23.62
N ALA A 112 16.40 38.03 -24.53
CA ALA A 112 15.39 37.06 -24.90
C ALA A 112 14.90 36.32 -23.64
N THR A 113 13.60 36.40 -23.35
CA THR A 113 12.97 35.69 -22.23
C THR A 113 12.02 34.63 -22.74
N LEU A 114 11.81 33.59 -21.94
CA LEU A 114 10.70 32.66 -22.17
C LEU A 114 9.37 33.41 -22.16
N ALA A 115 8.39 32.87 -22.89
CA ALA A 115 7.01 33.29 -22.74
C ALA A 115 6.55 33.00 -21.29
N ARG A 116 5.71 33.86 -20.74
CA ARG A 116 5.34 33.83 -19.32
C ARG A 116 4.58 32.55 -18.92
N ASP A 117 3.87 31.96 -19.87
CA ASP A 117 3.18 30.68 -19.77
C ASP A 117 4.14 29.49 -19.80
N ALA A 118 5.18 29.53 -20.64
CA ALA A 118 6.15 28.44 -20.77
C ALA A 118 6.85 28.08 -19.43
N GLU A 119 7.14 29.07 -18.58
CA GLU A 119 7.70 28.82 -17.25
C GLU A 119 6.70 28.10 -16.34
N GLN A 120 5.41 28.47 -16.39
CA GLN A 120 4.35 27.86 -15.58
C GLN A 120 4.07 26.43 -16.04
N ASP A 121 3.98 26.23 -17.36
CA ASP A 121 3.73 24.94 -17.99
C ASP A 121 4.86 23.94 -17.68
N TYR A 122 6.11 24.40 -17.66
CA TYR A 122 7.25 23.57 -17.27
C TYR A 122 7.11 23.00 -15.85
N PHE A 123 6.77 23.83 -14.86
CA PHE A 123 6.60 23.36 -13.48
C PHE A 123 5.34 22.51 -13.32
N HIS A 124 4.28 22.79 -14.08
CA HIS A 124 3.10 21.94 -14.11
C HIS A 124 3.44 20.53 -14.64
N LEU A 125 4.14 20.46 -15.78
CA LEU A 125 4.59 19.20 -16.37
C LEU A 125 5.49 18.42 -15.42
N ARG A 126 6.45 19.06 -14.76
CA ARG A 126 7.29 18.39 -13.74
C ARG A 126 6.46 17.80 -12.61
N LYS A 127 5.47 18.53 -12.10
CA LYS A 127 4.60 18.04 -11.03
C LYS A 127 3.75 16.83 -11.47
N GLN A 128 3.30 16.81 -12.73
CA GLN A 128 2.60 15.67 -13.31
C GLN A 128 3.53 14.45 -13.46
N LEU A 129 4.76 14.64 -13.93
CA LEU A 129 5.75 13.59 -14.07
C LEU A 129 6.10 12.94 -12.72
N GLU A 130 6.40 13.74 -11.69
CA GLU A 130 6.64 13.23 -10.34
C GLU A 130 5.44 12.42 -9.81
N THR A 131 4.22 12.91 -10.06
CA THR A 131 3.00 12.19 -9.63
C THR A 131 2.88 10.84 -10.34
N LEU A 132 3.07 10.82 -11.66
CA LEU A 132 3.00 9.60 -12.46
C LEU A 132 4.10 8.61 -12.06
N GLU A 133 5.32 9.08 -11.84
CA GLU A 133 6.45 8.26 -11.42
C GLU A 133 6.19 7.62 -10.06
N LYS A 134 5.77 8.39 -9.05
CA LYS A 134 5.48 7.83 -7.71
C LYS A 134 4.30 6.87 -7.74
N GLN A 135 3.26 7.13 -8.54
CA GLN A 135 2.16 6.18 -8.74
C GLN A 135 2.63 4.88 -9.40
N TYR A 136 3.46 4.98 -10.44
CA TYR A 136 4.01 3.83 -11.14
C TYR A 136 4.90 2.98 -10.23
N LEU A 137 5.83 3.61 -9.51
CA LEU A 137 6.73 2.93 -8.59
C LEU A 137 5.96 2.29 -7.42
N GLY A 138 4.99 3.01 -6.85
CA GLY A 138 4.09 2.48 -5.83
C GLY A 138 3.30 1.26 -6.29
N LEU A 139 2.73 1.30 -7.50
CA LEU A 139 2.01 0.16 -8.08
C LEU A 139 2.93 -1.03 -8.35
N ARG A 140 4.13 -0.77 -8.90
CA ARG A 140 5.13 -1.82 -9.14
C ARG A 140 5.49 -2.54 -7.85
N ASP A 141 5.80 -1.79 -6.80
CA ASP A 141 6.24 -2.37 -5.53
C ASP A 141 5.08 -3.05 -4.78
N TYR A 142 3.85 -2.55 -4.94
CA TYR A 142 2.64 -3.25 -4.48
C TYR A 142 2.53 -4.64 -5.11
N VAL A 143 2.68 -4.75 -6.43
CA VAL A 143 2.61 -6.03 -7.15
C VAL A 143 3.70 -6.99 -6.67
N ILE A 144 4.93 -6.49 -6.48
CA ILE A 144 6.03 -7.29 -5.94
C ILE A 144 5.72 -7.78 -4.52
N THR A 145 5.13 -6.92 -3.69
CA THR A 145 4.86 -7.21 -2.27
C THR A 145 3.66 -8.14 -2.05
N GLU A 146 2.60 -8.02 -2.84
CA GLU A 146 1.32 -8.71 -2.63
C GLU A 146 1.02 -9.81 -3.66
N CYS A 147 1.54 -9.73 -4.88
CA CYS A 147 1.17 -10.64 -5.97
C CYS A 147 2.27 -11.63 -6.36
N GLN A 148 3.53 -11.37 -5.99
CA GLN A 148 4.68 -12.22 -6.32
C GLN A 148 5.19 -13.04 -5.13
N LYS A 149 4.41 -13.12 -4.05
CA LYS A 149 4.68 -14.00 -2.90
C LYS A 149 4.10 -15.39 -3.10
#